data_AF-N1JC50-F1
#
_entry.id   AF-N1JC50-F1
#
_cell.length_a   1.000
_cell.length_b   1.000
_cell.length_c   1.000
_cell.angle_alpha   90.00
_cell.angle_beta   90.00
_cell.angle_gamma   90.00
#
_symmetry.space_group_name_H-M   'P 1'
#
loop_
_entity.id
_entity.type
_entity.pdbx_description
1 polymer ?
#
loop_
_entity_poly.entity_id
_entity_poly.type
_entity_poly.pdbx_seq_one_letter_code
_entity_poly.pdbx_strand_id
1 'polypeptide(L)'
;MPPTSRKSAKNSGLKENQSHGTQQPRQNSCSDDDAENASESQGDDLLRNSSKLETEELNQNVKRLVRYALACEYQRLTIKRAGIVEKVIGKQRCNFKLVFETAQKRLRDEFGLEMVELPSRVKITLKEKKAAQKQRAASKSSSTYILKSTLPPEYRKPEIISPPINHSQSDEAAYMGIYTVIICLIRLSADGQISSHQLEKYLKRLNLDKNCGIGTTSDVLVRMKKDNYLHEYKVHDDELHTSEWRVGPRGLVEIDSEAIAKFIHEIYGDSISDQVEKRLQRSLALSSAIDSETLPGPVNDAKQPETMNTN
;
A
#
# COMPACT_ATOMS: atom_id res chain seq x y z
N MET A 1 -32.85 -40.18 35.28
CA MET A 1 -32.37 -41.35 36.05
C MET A 1 -31.54 -42.21 35.11
N PRO A 2 -30.26 -42.49 35.39
CA PRO A 2 -29.46 -43.49 34.66
C PRO A 2 -29.71 -44.89 35.26
N PRO A 3 -29.47 -45.98 34.52
CA PRO A 3 -28.15 -46.65 34.52
C PRO A 3 -27.87 -47.29 33.12
N THR A 4 -26.79 -47.99 32.76
CA THR A 4 -25.82 -48.87 33.42
C THR A 4 -24.59 -48.98 32.51
N SER A 5 -23.41 -49.09 33.12
CA SER A 5 -22.15 -49.49 32.47
C SER A 5 -22.07 -51.02 32.35
N ARG A 6 -21.50 -51.54 31.25
CA ARG A 6 -20.81 -52.84 31.24
C ARG A 6 -19.71 -52.93 30.17
N LYS A 7 -18.47 -52.86 30.67
CA LYS A 7 -17.31 -53.74 30.42
C LYS A 7 -17.13 -54.35 29.02
N SER A 8 -15.96 -54.11 28.42
CA SER A 8 -14.98 -55.20 28.22
C SER A 8 -13.55 -54.68 28.08
N ALA A 9 -12.62 -55.45 28.63
CA ALA A 9 -11.19 -55.21 28.72
C ALA A 9 -10.42 -56.37 28.07
N LYS A 10 -9.29 -56.07 27.41
CA LYS A 10 -7.99 -56.80 27.44
C LYS A 10 -7.05 -56.15 26.39
N ASN A 11 -5.93 -55.54 26.79
CA ASN A 11 -4.58 -56.12 26.99
C ASN A 11 -3.98 -56.69 25.69
N SER A 12 -2.70 -56.56 25.30
CA SER A 12 -1.47 -55.91 25.80
C SER A 12 -0.29 -56.48 24.98
N GLY A 13 0.78 -55.71 24.80
CA GLY A 13 2.15 -56.20 24.44
C GLY A 13 2.58 -55.81 23.03
N LEU A 14 3.47 -54.83 22.79
CA LEU A 14 4.93 -54.74 23.07
C LEU A 14 5.75 -55.91 22.49
N LYS A 15 6.60 -55.63 21.50
CA LYS A 15 8.07 -55.59 21.65
C LYS A 15 8.83 -55.14 20.38
N GLU A 16 9.98 -54.54 20.66
CA GLU A 16 11.05 -53.99 19.81
C GLU A 16 11.70 -55.00 18.84
N ASN A 17 12.36 -54.55 17.76
CA ASN A 17 13.84 -54.50 17.72
C ASN A 17 14.46 -53.76 16.52
N GLN A 18 15.72 -53.38 16.75
CA GLN A 18 16.66 -52.52 16.02
C GLN A 18 17.26 -53.15 14.73
N SER A 19 17.83 -52.32 13.84
CA SER A 19 19.13 -52.60 13.19
C SER A 19 19.81 -51.34 12.61
N HIS A 20 21.14 -51.38 12.65
CA HIS A 20 22.14 -50.32 12.43
C HIS A 20 22.42 -49.98 10.94
N GLY A 21 22.95 -48.77 10.70
CA GLY A 21 23.64 -48.42 9.45
C GLY A 21 24.47 -47.13 9.58
N THR A 22 25.75 -47.27 9.90
CA THR A 22 26.78 -46.21 9.91
C THR A 22 27.66 -46.38 8.68
N GLN A 23 27.96 -45.31 7.90
CA GLN A 23 29.23 -45.18 7.16
C GLN A 23 29.44 -43.77 6.56
N GLN A 24 30.61 -43.21 6.88
CA GLN A 24 31.24 -41.98 6.37
C GLN A 24 32.35 -42.38 5.35
N PRO A 25 33.06 -41.43 4.70
CA PRO A 25 33.43 -41.49 3.28
C PRO A 25 34.70 -42.27 2.96
N ARG A 26 34.80 -42.74 1.71
CA ARG A 26 36.00 -43.37 1.13
C ARG A 26 37.02 -42.34 0.67
N GLN A 27 38.21 -42.41 1.27
CA GLN A 27 39.47 -42.01 0.63
C GLN A 27 39.92 -43.13 -0.32
N ASN A 28 40.44 -42.79 -1.50
CA ASN A 28 41.28 -43.68 -2.30
C ASN A 28 42.34 -42.82 -3.01
N SER A 29 43.61 -43.18 -2.82
CA SER A 29 44.81 -42.55 -3.35
C SER A 29 45.16 -43.06 -4.75
N CYS A 30 45.69 -42.19 -5.62
CA CYS A 30 46.64 -42.58 -6.67
C CYS A 30 47.57 -41.40 -7.06
N SER A 31 48.80 -41.80 -7.36
CA SER A 31 50.12 -41.18 -7.51
C SER A 31 50.33 -39.90 -8.34
N ASP A 32 51.44 -39.22 -8.02
CA ASP A 32 52.20 -38.24 -8.83
C ASP A 32 52.55 -38.73 -10.24
N ASP A 33 52.50 -37.81 -11.21
CA ASP A 33 53.50 -37.68 -12.29
C ASP A 33 53.44 -36.25 -12.88
N ASP A 34 54.62 -35.61 -12.89
CA ASP A 34 54.94 -34.30 -13.46
C ASP A 34 54.64 -34.18 -14.97
N ALA A 35 54.01 -33.07 -15.39
CA ALA A 35 54.31 -32.44 -16.68
C ALA A 35 53.85 -30.98 -16.67
N GLU A 36 54.82 -30.07 -16.68
CA GLU A 36 54.61 -28.65 -16.92
C GLU A 36 53.89 -28.40 -18.25
N ASN A 37 52.87 -27.53 -18.24
CA ASN A 37 52.57 -26.74 -19.42
C ASN A 37 52.03 -25.36 -19.04
N ALA A 38 52.62 -24.38 -19.71
CA ALA A 38 52.53 -22.96 -19.47
C ALA A 38 51.15 -22.37 -19.81
N SER A 39 50.83 -21.25 -19.12
CA SER A 39 49.95 -20.14 -19.56
C SER A 39 48.56 -20.52 -20.11
N GLU A 40 47.46 -20.05 -19.54
CA GLU A 40 46.99 -18.68 -19.75
C GLU A 40 45.94 -18.28 -18.71
N SER A 41 45.95 -17.00 -18.36
CA SER A 41 44.96 -16.29 -17.55
C SER A 41 43.54 -16.46 -18.11
N GLN A 42 42.79 -17.47 -17.64
CA GLN A 42 41.39 -17.68 -17.98
C GLN A 42 40.51 -17.74 -16.72
N GLY A 43 40.78 -16.84 -15.76
CA GLY A 43 40.00 -16.68 -14.52
C GLY A 43 39.04 -15.48 -14.53
N ASP A 44 39.12 -14.58 -15.52
CA ASP A 44 38.39 -13.31 -15.53
C ASP A 44 37.04 -13.38 -16.27
N ASP A 45 36.89 -14.31 -17.23
CA ASP A 45 35.68 -14.37 -18.08
C ASP A 45 34.47 -15.02 -17.37
N LEU A 46 34.69 -15.91 -16.39
CA LEU A 46 33.60 -16.55 -15.63
C LEU A 46 32.97 -15.61 -14.59
N LEU A 47 33.77 -14.74 -13.95
CA LEU A 47 33.30 -13.71 -13.01
C LEU A 47 32.63 -12.53 -13.73
N ARG A 48 33.09 -12.21 -14.94
CA ARG A 48 32.47 -11.19 -15.79
C ARG A 48 31.14 -11.65 -16.38
N ASN A 49 30.96 -12.96 -16.60
CA ASN A 49 29.70 -13.51 -17.09
C ASN A 49 28.65 -13.64 -15.98
N SER A 50 29.04 -14.01 -14.74
CA SER A 50 28.11 -14.06 -13.61
C SER A 50 27.54 -12.69 -13.25
N SER A 51 28.37 -11.66 -13.19
CA SER A 51 27.94 -10.28 -12.91
C SER A 51 27.03 -9.69 -14.00
N LYS A 52 27.26 -10.03 -15.27
CA LYS A 52 26.35 -9.67 -16.38
C LYS A 52 24.99 -10.37 -16.26
N LEU A 53 24.98 -11.66 -15.94
CA LEU A 53 23.74 -12.42 -15.75
C LEU A 53 22.91 -11.86 -14.59
N GLU A 54 23.55 -11.55 -13.46
CA GLU A 54 22.89 -10.92 -12.30
C GLU A 54 22.30 -9.53 -12.66
N THR A 55 23.01 -8.76 -13.48
CA THR A 55 22.53 -7.45 -13.96
C THR A 55 21.34 -7.58 -14.91
N GLU A 56 21.34 -8.57 -15.79
CA GLU A 56 20.21 -8.87 -16.67
C GLU A 56 18.99 -9.38 -15.91
N GLU A 57 19.18 -10.25 -14.92
CA GLU A 57 18.10 -10.69 -14.02
C GLU A 57 17.51 -9.51 -13.23
N LEU A 58 18.36 -8.61 -12.73
CA LEU A 58 17.93 -7.38 -12.07
C LEU A 58 17.07 -6.53 -13.02
N ASN A 59 17.54 -6.28 -14.24
CA ASN A 59 16.83 -5.51 -15.25
C ASN A 59 15.48 -6.14 -15.61
N GLN A 60 15.41 -7.47 -15.72
CA GLN A 60 14.16 -8.18 -15.97
C GLN A 60 13.17 -8.05 -14.80
N ASN A 61 13.66 -8.17 -13.56
CA ASN A 61 12.84 -7.99 -12.36
C ASN A 61 12.33 -6.55 -12.23
N VAL A 62 13.14 -5.55 -12.55
CA VAL A 62 12.72 -4.13 -12.62
C VAL A 62 11.61 -3.95 -13.65
N LYS A 63 11.78 -4.47 -14.89
CA LYS A 63 10.74 -4.39 -15.93
C LYS A 63 9.43 -5.08 -15.51
N ARG A 64 9.54 -6.23 -14.83
CA ARG A 64 8.37 -6.95 -14.26
C ARG A 64 7.69 -6.13 -13.16
N LEU A 65 8.44 -5.49 -12.27
CA LEU A 65 7.90 -4.64 -11.21
C LEU A 65 7.17 -3.43 -11.78
N VAL A 66 7.78 -2.73 -12.73
CA VAL A 66 7.17 -1.57 -13.41
C VAL A 66 5.86 -1.98 -14.09
N ARG A 67 5.87 -3.06 -14.87
CA ARG A 67 4.66 -3.57 -15.52
C ARG A 67 3.57 -3.98 -14.52
N TYR A 68 3.96 -4.62 -13.42
CA TYR A 68 3.02 -4.98 -12.34
C TYR A 68 2.41 -3.73 -11.68
N ALA A 69 3.23 -2.72 -11.39
CA ALA A 69 2.78 -1.48 -10.78
C ALA A 69 1.79 -0.72 -11.69
N LEU A 70 2.11 -0.59 -12.98
CA LEU A 70 1.22 0.02 -13.98
C LEU A 70 -0.11 -0.72 -14.11
N ALA A 71 -0.10 -2.06 -14.10
CA ALA A 71 -1.31 -2.86 -14.14
C ALA A 71 -2.17 -2.70 -12.88
N CYS A 72 -1.53 -2.56 -11.71
CA CYS A 72 -2.22 -2.26 -10.46
C CYS A 72 -2.86 -0.87 -10.51
N GLU A 73 -2.18 0.14 -11.04
CA GLU A 73 -2.75 1.49 -11.14
C GLU A 73 -3.91 1.54 -12.12
N TYR A 74 -3.79 0.87 -13.28
CA TYR A 74 -4.90 0.66 -14.20
C TYR A 74 -6.10 0.08 -13.43
N GLN A 75 -5.94 -1.00 -12.67
CA GLN A 75 -7.09 -1.56 -11.95
C GLN A 75 -7.47 -0.81 -10.64
N ARG A 76 -6.85 0.33 -10.33
CA ARG A 76 -7.00 1.06 -9.06
C ARG A 76 -6.74 0.17 -7.83
N LEU A 77 -5.78 -0.75 -7.94
CA LEU A 77 -5.39 -1.69 -6.90
C LEU A 77 -4.18 -1.21 -6.11
N THR A 78 -4.16 -1.52 -4.81
CA THR A 78 -2.99 -1.31 -3.97
C THR A 78 -1.91 -2.37 -4.22
N ILE A 79 -0.64 -1.95 -4.22
CA ILE A 79 0.52 -2.79 -4.45
C ILE A 79 1.09 -3.25 -3.11
N LYS A 80 0.96 -4.54 -2.77
CA LYS A 80 1.51 -5.08 -1.51
C LYS A 80 2.91 -5.65 -1.72
N ARG A 81 3.81 -5.47 -0.75
CA ARG A 81 5.17 -6.07 -0.79
C ARG A 81 5.13 -7.58 -1.02
N ALA A 82 4.22 -8.29 -0.37
CA ALA A 82 4.04 -9.74 -0.59
C ALA A 82 3.68 -10.06 -2.05
N GLY A 83 2.80 -9.27 -2.66
CA GLY A 83 2.41 -9.44 -4.08
C GLY A 83 3.56 -9.13 -5.04
N ILE A 84 4.43 -8.16 -4.71
CA ILE A 84 5.66 -7.92 -5.48
C ILE A 84 6.59 -9.14 -5.40
N VAL A 85 6.84 -9.66 -4.19
CA VAL A 85 7.72 -10.82 -4.02
C VAL A 85 7.18 -12.03 -4.80
N GLU A 86 5.88 -12.30 -4.70
CA GLU A 86 5.26 -13.43 -5.40
C GLU A 86 5.26 -13.29 -6.93
N LYS A 87 4.88 -12.12 -7.45
CA LYS A 87 4.64 -11.92 -8.89
C LYS A 87 5.87 -11.47 -9.68
N VAL A 88 6.84 -10.83 -9.02
CA VAL A 88 8.00 -10.21 -9.68
C VAL A 88 9.26 -11.02 -9.41
N ILE A 89 9.53 -11.31 -8.12
CA ILE A 89 10.80 -11.88 -7.65
C ILE A 89 10.75 -13.42 -7.67
N GLY A 90 9.59 -14.01 -7.38
CA GLY A 90 9.39 -15.44 -7.29
C GLY A 90 10.25 -16.07 -6.19
N LYS A 91 10.82 -17.25 -6.47
CA LYS A 91 11.68 -18.02 -5.54
C LYS A 91 13.15 -17.57 -5.52
N GLN A 92 13.54 -16.63 -6.38
CA GLN A 92 14.93 -16.19 -6.47
C GLN A 92 15.28 -15.23 -5.31
N ARG A 93 16.49 -15.37 -4.76
CA ARG A 93 17.02 -14.45 -3.73
C ARG A 93 17.48 -13.15 -4.39
N CYS A 94 16.54 -12.31 -4.81
CA CYS A 94 16.90 -10.98 -5.30
C CYS A 94 16.90 -9.94 -4.16
N ASN A 95 17.71 -8.91 -4.31
CA ASN A 95 17.71 -7.77 -3.39
C ASN A 95 16.52 -6.85 -3.68
N PHE A 96 15.40 -7.06 -2.97
CA PHE A 96 14.17 -6.27 -3.11
C PHE A 96 14.43 -4.75 -3.06
N LYS A 97 15.35 -4.30 -2.20
CA LYS A 97 15.66 -2.87 -2.05
C LYS A 97 16.23 -2.29 -3.34
N LEU A 98 17.21 -2.97 -3.93
CA LEU A 98 17.84 -2.54 -5.18
C LEU A 98 16.85 -2.55 -6.35
N VAL A 99 16.03 -3.61 -6.47
CA VAL A 99 14.98 -3.71 -7.50
C VAL A 99 13.97 -2.57 -7.34
N PHE A 100 13.53 -2.30 -6.10
CA PHE A 100 12.55 -1.27 -5.80
C PHE A 100 13.08 0.13 -6.12
N GLU A 101 14.30 0.47 -5.68
CA GLU A 101 14.93 1.78 -5.95
C GLU A 101 15.14 2.01 -7.46
N THR A 102 15.60 0.97 -8.17
CA THR A 102 15.82 1.05 -9.63
C THR A 102 14.49 1.19 -10.39
N ALA A 103 13.46 0.45 -9.96
CA ALA A 103 12.12 0.57 -10.53
C ALA A 103 11.49 1.93 -10.25
N GLN A 104 11.66 2.47 -9.04
CA GLN A 104 11.18 3.81 -8.67
C GLN A 104 11.80 4.88 -9.58
N LYS A 105 13.11 4.77 -9.87
CA LYS A 105 13.79 5.66 -10.80
C LYS A 105 13.18 5.57 -12.21
N ARG A 106 12.98 4.36 -12.72
CA ARG A 106 12.35 4.14 -14.05
C ARG A 106 10.91 4.68 -14.12
N LEU A 107 10.12 4.49 -13.06
CA LEU A 107 8.77 5.03 -12.98
C LEU A 107 8.76 6.55 -13.06
N ARG A 108 9.69 7.23 -12.39
CA ARG A 108 9.79 8.70 -12.43
C ARG A 108 10.32 9.19 -13.77
N ASP A 109 11.41 8.61 -14.26
CA ASP A 109 12.12 9.09 -15.44
C ASP A 109 11.34 8.82 -16.75
N GLU A 110 10.70 7.66 -16.88
CA GLU A 110 10.03 7.25 -18.12
C GLU A 110 8.51 7.46 -18.12
N PHE A 111 7.87 7.31 -16.95
CA PHE A 111 6.39 7.32 -16.85
C PHE A 111 5.83 8.54 -16.09
N GLY A 112 6.67 9.31 -15.39
CA GLY A 112 6.19 10.40 -14.53
C GLY A 112 5.28 9.89 -13.39
N LEU A 113 5.59 8.69 -12.87
CA LEU A 113 4.86 8.05 -11.79
C LEU A 113 5.81 7.74 -10.62
N GLU A 114 5.25 7.66 -9.41
CA GLU A 114 6.00 7.33 -8.22
C GLU A 114 5.21 6.34 -7.34
N MET A 115 5.87 5.30 -6.82
CA MET A 115 5.26 4.45 -5.80
C MET A 115 5.29 5.17 -4.45
N VAL A 116 4.12 5.45 -3.90
CA VAL A 116 3.96 6.11 -2.59
C VAL A 116 3.36 5.10 -1.61
N GLU A 117 3.95 5.03 -0.41
CA GLU A 117 3.48 4.15 0.66
C GLU A 117 2.15 4.68 1.22
N LEU A 118 1.14 3.80 1.30
CA LEU A 118 -0.11 4.12 1.97
C LEU A 118 0.07 4.00 3.48
N PRO A 119 -0.54 4.86 4.30
CA PRO A 119 -0.48 4.73 5.74
C PRO A 119 -1.23 3.50 6.25
N SER A 120 -0.83 3.06 7.44
CA SER A 120 -1.48 1.95 8.10
C SER A 120 -2.89 2.35 8.49
N ARG A 121 -3.83 1.40 8.38
CA ARG A 121 -5.22 1.65 8.78
C ARG A 121 -5.26 2.07 10.24
N VAL A 122 -5.98 3.16 10.53
CA VAL A 122 -6.21 3.59 11.91
C VAL A 122 -7.02 2.52 12.63
N LYS A 123 -6.41 1.93 13.66
CA LYS A 123 -7.01 0.90 14.51
C LYS A 123 -7.80 1.57 15.61
N ILE A 124 -9.11 1.71 15.44
CA ILE A 124 -9.95 2.58 16.28
C ILE A 124 -10.75 1.79 17.30
N THR A 125 -11.18 0.57 16.98
CA THR A 125 -12.02 -0.23 17.88
C THR A 125 -11.30 -0.51 19.20
N LEU A 126 -11.98 -0.46 20.35
CA LEU A 126 -11.39 -0.78 21.67
C LEU A 126 -10.62 -2.12 21.68
N LYS A 127 -11.12 -3.13 20.97
CA LYS A 127 -10.44 -4.43 20.77
C LYS A 127 -9.16 -4.30 19.93
N GLU A 128 -9.18 -3.47 18.90
CA GLU A 128 -8.02 -3.21 18.03
C GLU A 128 -6.98 -2.32 18.71
N LYS A 129 -7.40 -1.33 19.50
CA LYS A 129 -6.51 -0.51 20.35
C LYS A 129 -5.81 -1.37 21.40
N LYS A 130 -6.52 -2.28 22.08
CA LYS A 130 -5.91 -3.24 23.03
C LYS A 130 -4.96 -4.23 22.34
N ALA A 131 -5.29 -4.70 21.13
CA ALA A 131 -4.40 -5.57 20.35
C ALA A 131 -3.16 -4.83 19.82
N ALA A 132 -3.31 -3.56 19.42
CA ALA A 132 -2.22 -2.70 18.98
C ALA A 132 -1.26 -2.33 20.12
N GLN A 133 -1.77 -2.18 21.35
CA GLN A 133 -0.95 -1.92 22.54
C GLN A 133 0.00 -3.08 22.85
N LYS A 134 -0.41 -4.33 22.59
CA LYS A 134 0.46 -5.52 22.67
C LYS A 134 1.51 -5.60 21.55
N GLN A 135 1.35 -4.86 20.46
CA GLN A 135 2.23 -4.88 19.28
C GLN A 135 3.11 -3.62 19.14
N ARG A 136 3.12 -2.75 20.15
CA ARG A 136 3.84 -1.44 20.14
C ARG A 136 5.36 -1.50 19.97
N ALA A 137 5.99 -2.67 19.99
CA ALA A 137 7.44 -2.83 19.82
C ALA A 137 7.92 -2.87 18.35
N ALA A 138 7.02 -2.87 17.36
CA ALA A 138 7.41 -2.81 15.95
C ALA A 138 6.37 -2.03 15.14
N SER A 139 6.50 -0.70 15.11
CA SER A 139 5.84 0.16 14.13
C SER A 139 6.37 -0.15 12.73
N LYS A 140 5.94 -1.26 12.15
CA LYS A 140 6.24 -1.58 10.75
C LYS A 140 5.43 -0.62 9.89
N SER A 141 6.13 0.16 9.06
CA SER A 141 5.50 0.93 8.00
C SER A 141 4.63 0.00 7.15
N SER A 142 3.48 0.50 6.72
CA SER A 142 2.51 -0.26 5.95
C SER A 142 3.10 -0.58 4.59
N SER A 143 3.59 -1.81 4.41
CA SER A 143 4.23 -2.28 3.15
C SER A 143 3.23 -2.45 1.98
N THR A 144 2.41 -1.42 1.73
CA THR A 144 1.37 -1.30 0.73
C THR A 144 1.54 0.05 0.05
N TYR A 145 1.59 0.07 -1.27
CA TYR A 145 1.91 1.23 -2.09
C TYR A 145 0.80 1.50 -3.10
N ILE A 146 0.74 2.72 -3.62
CA ILE A 146 -0.03 3.10 -4.83
C ILE A 146 0.89 3.85 -5.80
N LEU A 147 0.50 3.98 -7.05
CA LEU A 147 1.18 4.90 -7.98
C LEU A 147 0.54 6.28 -7.90
N LYS A 148 1.36 7.32 -7.75
CA LYS A 148 0.96 8.72 -7.80
C LYS A 148 1.63 9.39 -8.99
N SER A 149 0.89 10.22 -9.72
CA SER A 149 1.47 11.01 -10.80
C SER A 149 2.36 12.12 -10.26
N THR A 150 3.59 12.18 -10.77
CA THR A 150 4.54 13.27 -10.51
C THR A 150 4.57 14.28 -11.66
N LEU A 151 3.71 14.12 -12.66
CA LEU A 151 3.60 15.04 -13.79
C LEU A 151 3.17 16.43 -13.31
N PRO A 152 3.70 17.50 -13.94
CA PRO A 152 3.20 18.86 -13.72
C PRO A 152 1.69 18.99 -13.99
N PRO A 153 0.98 19.93 -13.35
CA PRO A 153 -0.46 20.11 -13.50
C PRO A 153 -0.92 20.26 -14.96
N GLU A 154 -0.09 20.88 -15.81
CA GLU A 154 -0.36 21.10 -17.24
C GLU A 154 -0.57 19.79 -18.02
N TYR A 155 0.05 18.71 -17.58
CA TYR A 155 -0.03 17.38 -18.20
C TYR A 155 -1.03 16.45 -17.50
N ARG A 156 -1.68 16.89 -16.41
CA ARG A 156 -2.73 16.12 -15.70
C ARG A 156 -4.10 16.33 -16.33
N LYS A 157 -4.16 16.42 -17.65
CA LYS A 157 -5.41 16.55 -18.39
C LYS A 157 -5.97 15.16 -18.66
N PRO A 158 -7.30 14.97 -18.57
CA PRO A 158 -7.93 13.69 -18.90
C PRO A 158 -7.63 13.21 -20.33
N GLU A 159 -7.27 14.11 -21.25
CA GLU A 159 -6.87 13.77 -22.63
C GLU A 159 -5.50 13.11 -22.71
N ILE A 160 -4.63 13.39 -21.75
CA ILE A 160 -3.24 12.89 -21.68
C ILE A 160 -3.17 11.64 -20.82
N ILE A 161 -3.87 11.65 -19.68
CA ILE A 161 -3.91 10.53 -18.74
C ILE A 161 -5.17 9.72 -19.01
N SER A 162 -4.98 8.55 -19.64
CA SER A 162 -6.07 7.62 -19.90
C SER A 162 -6.71 7.12 -18.60
N PRO A 163 -8.03 6.86 -18.59
CA PRO A 163 -8.70 6.38 -17.41
C PRO A 163 -8.24 4.97 -16.99
N PRO A 164 -8.24 4.66 -15.68
CA PRO A 164 -7.69 3.41 -15.15
C PRO A 164 -8.41 2.14 -15.63
N ILE A 165 -9.69 2.19 -16.00
CA ILE A 165 -10.44 1.02 -16.50
C ILE A 165 -11.17 1.41 -17.78
N ASN A 166 -11.77 0.44 -18.49
CA ASN A 166 -12.70 0.61 -19.62
C ASN A 166 -13.99 1.40 -19.26
N HIS A 167 -13.87 2.43 -18.45
CA HIS A 167 -14.90 3.41 -18.14
C HIS A 167 -14.77 4.57 -19.11
N SER A 168 -15.88 5.24 -19.38
CA SER A 168 -15.83 6.49 -20.13
C SER A 168 -14.98 7.51 -19.37
N GLN A 169 -14.28 8.38 -20.09
CA GLN A 169 -13.55 9.51 -19.51
C GLN A 169 -14.48 10.38 -18.63
N SER A 170 -15.74 10.51 -19.04
CA SER A 170 -16.78 11.20 -18.26
C SER A 170 -17.12 10.47 -16.95
N ASP A 171 -17.17 9.14 -16.97
CA ASP A 171 -17.52 8.34 -15.78
C ASP A 171 -16.40 8.42 -14.74
N GLU A 172 -15.14 8.39 -15.17
CA GLU A 172 -14.01 8.51 -14.26
C GLU A 172 -13.85 9.92 -13.71
N ALA A 173 -14.14 10.96 -14.51
CA ALA A 173 -14.23 12.33 -14.02
C ALA A 173 -15.35 12.50 -12.99
N ALA A 174 -16.54 11.91 -13.24
CA ALA A 174 -17.66 11.91 -12.31
C ALA A 174 -17.30 11.18 -11.01
N TYR A 175 -16.73 9.98 -11.10
CA TYR A 175 -16.28 9.23 -9.93
C TYR A 175 -15.25 10.01 -9.12
N MET A 176 -14.31 10.68 -9.80
CA MET A 176 -13.31 11.56 -9.18
C MET A 176 -13.93 12.73 -8.42
N GLY A 177 -14.86 13.45 -9.06
CA GLY A 177 -15.61 14.52 -8.40
C GLY A 177 -16.34 14.01 -7.16
N ILE A 178 -17.06 12.89 -7.29
CA ILE A 178 -17.84 12.32 -6.18
C ILE A 178 -16.96 11.92 -5.01
N TYR A 179 -15.88 11.15 -5.25
CA TYR A 179 -15.05 10.71 -4.13
C TYR A 179 -14.33 11.90 -3.47
N THR A 180 -13.95 12.92 -4.25
CA THR A 180 -13.29 14.12 -3.73
C THR A 180 -14.23 14.91 -2.82
N VAL A 181 -15.48 15.10 -3.24
CA VAL A 181 -16.52 15.75 -2.42
C VAL A 181 -16.78 14.97 -1.13
N ILE A 182 -16.92 13.64 -1.21
CA ILE A 182 -17.16 12.80 -0.02
C ILE A 182 -15.99 12.88 0.96
N ILE A 183 -14.75 12.81 0.47
CA ILE A 183 -13.56 12.93 1.30
C ILE A 183 -13.48 14.33 1.95
N CYS A 184 -13.79 15.40 1.20
CA CYS A 184 -13.87 16.75 1.75
C CYS A 184 -14.92 16.83 2.87
N LEU A 185 -16.13 16.28 2.67
CA LEU A 185 -17.17 16.28 3.69
C LEU A 185 -16.74 15.59 5.00
N ILE A 186 -16.01 14.48 4.89
CA ILE A 186 -15.50 13.74 6.05
C ILE A 186 -14.33 14.49 6.71
N ARG A 187 -13.43 15.07 5.92
CA ARG A 187 -12.24 15.78 6.44
C ARG A 187 -12.57 17.11 7.08
N LEU A 188 -13.63 17.78 6.62
CA LEU A 188 -14.09 19.04 7.19
C LEU A 188 -14.97 18.85 8.44
N SER A 189 -15.43 17.62 8.71
CA SER A 189 -16.13 17.33 9.96
C SER A 189 -15.14 17.40 11.14
N ALA A 190 -15.62 17.81 12.32
CA ALA A 190 -14.78 18.12 13.47
C ALA A 190 -13.90 16.93 13.92
N ASP A 191 -14.39 15.70 13.76
CA ASP A 191 -13.71 14.49 14.26
C ASP A 191 -13.03 13.67 13.15
N GLY A 192 -12.99 14.18 11.90
CA GLY A 192 -12.51 13.43 10.74
C GLY A 192 -13.34 12.17 10.44
N GLN A 193 -14.59 12.14 10.94
CA GLN A 193 -15.54 11.05 10.79
C GLN A 193 -16.98 11.57 10.67
N ILE A 194 -17.87 10.75 10.12
CA ILE A 194 -19.29 11.10 9.94
C ILE A 194 -20.17 9.87 10.12
N SER A 195 -21.36 10.02 10.74
CA SER A 195 -22.33 8.93 10.84
C SER A 195 -22.98 8.63 9.48
N SER A 196 -23.43 7.39 9.25
CA SER A 196 -24.09 7.00 8.00
C SER A 196 -25.31 7.87 7.70
N HIS A 197 -26.14 8.14 8.70
CA HIS A 197 -27.32 9.00 8.54
C HIS A 197 -26.94 10.43 8.13
N GLN A 198 -25.88 11.00 8.70
CA GLN A 198 -25.45 12.36 8.35
C GLN A 198 -24.84 12.40 6.94
N LEU A 199 -24.07 11.37 6.56
CA LEU A 199 -23.53 11.25 5.22
C LEU A 199 -24.66 11.14 4.20
N GLU A 200 -25.62 10.23 4.39
CA GLU A 200 -26.79 10.08 3.52
C GLU A 200 -27.59 11.39 3.37
N LYS A 201 -27.76 12.15 4.46
CA LYS A 201 -28.38 13.47 4.42
C LYS A 201 -27.61 14.45 3.52
N TYR A 202 -26.28 14.47 3.57
CA TYR A 202 -25.48 15.30 2.67
C TYR A 202 -25.54 14.83 1.21
N LEU A 203 -25.47 13.52 0.96
CA LEU A 203 -25.53 12.97 -0.40
C LEU A 203 -26.90 13.21 -1.05
N LYS A 204 -27.99 13.12 -0.28
CA LYS A 204 -29.34 13.52 -0.73
C LYS A 204 -29.43 15.00 -1.08
N ARG A 205 -28.81 15.89 -0.29
CA ARG A 205 -28.77 17.32 -0.60
C ARG A 205 -28.01 17.65 -1.87
N LEU A 206 -26.99 16.86 -2.19
CA LEU A 206 -26.25 16.94 -3.46
C LEU A 206 -27.00 16.30 -4.64
N ASN A 207 -28.18 15.71 -4.39
CA ASN A 207 -28.96 14.96 -5.38
C ASN A 207 -28.14 13.86 -6.08
N LEU A 208 -27.18 13.25 -5.37
CA LEU A 208 -26.31 12.22 -5.94
C LEU A 208 -27.12 11.01 -6.42
N ASP A 209 -28.21 10.66 -5.76
CA ASP A 209 -29.11 9.58 -6.19
C ASP A 209 -29.66 9.76 -7.62
N LYS A 210 -29.75 11.01 -8.10
CA LYS A 210 -30.26 11.35 -9.44
C LYS A 210 -29.16 11.75 -10.42
N ASN A 211 -28.09 12.36 -9.92
CA ASN A 211 -27.05 12.99 -10.75
C ASN A 211 -25.75 12.18 -10.84
N CYS A 212 -25.68 11.01 -10.20
CA CYS A 212 -24.43 10.23 -10.12
C CYS A 212 -23.85 9.87 -11.50
N GLY A 213 -24.69 9.58 -12.49
CA GLY A 213 -24.28 9.11 -13.83
C GLY A 213 -23.61 7.73 -13.86
N ILE A 214 -23.01 7.29 -12.75
CA ILE A 214 -22.18 6.08 -12.62
C ILE A 214 -22.80 4.95 -11.78
N GLY A 215 -24.05 5.11 -11.34
CA GLY A 215 -24.80 4.12 -10.55
C GLY A 215 -25.47 4.69 -9.29
N THR A 216 -25.96 3.81 -8.42
CA THR A 216 -26.60 4.21 -7.16
C THR A 216 -25.57 4.72 -6.15
N THR A 217 -25.95 5.64 -5.28
CA THR A 217 -25.10 6.13 -4.18
C THR A 217 -24.50 4.99 -3.34
N SER A 218 -25.29 3.94 -3.06
CA SER A 218 -24.83 2.74 -2.35
C SER A 218 -23.71 2.02 -3.11
N ASP A 219 -23.86 1.84 -4.42
CA ASP A 219 -22.88 1.14 -5.26
C ASP A 219 -21.56 1.90 -5.33
N VAL A 220 -21.63 3.24 -5.41
CA VAL A 220 -20.46 4.11 -5.36
C VAL A 220 -19.75 4.00 -4.02
N LEU A 221 -20.47 3.98 -2.90
CA LEU A 221 -19.86 3.79 -1.57
C LEU A 221 -19.19 2.42 -1.43
N VAL A 222 -19.78 1.36 -1.99
CA VAL A 222 -19.15 0.02 -2.05
C VAL A 222 -17.89 0.04 -2.90
N ARG A 223 -17.92 0.73 -4.06
CA ARG A 223 -16.74 0.92 -4.92
C ARG A 223 -15.63 1.69 -4.18
N MET A 224 -15.97 2.79 -3.51
CA MET A 224 -15.01 3.57 -2.71
C MET A 224 -14.38 2.77 -1.56
N LYS A 225 -15.13 1.84 -0.93
CA LYS A 225 -14.56 0.90 0.05
C LYS A 225 -13.56 -0.06 -0.60
N LYS A 226 -13.92 -0.63 -1.75
CA LYS A 226 -13.07 -1.56 -2.49
C LYS A 226 -11.75 -0.90 -2.91
N ASP A 227 -11.83 0.36 -3.33
CA ASP A 227 -10.68 1.16 -3.78
C ASP A 227 -9.84 1.73 -2.61
N ASN A 228 -10.24 1.48 -1.34
CA ASN A 228 -9.61 1.97 -0.11
C ASN A 228 -9.66 3.50 0.08
N TYR A 229 -10.66 4.17 -0.52
CA TYR A 229 -10.95 5.59 -0.24
C TYR A 229 -11.72 5.79 1.06
N LEU A 230 -12.57 4.82 1.43
CA LEU A 230 -13.41 4.91 2.63
C LEU A 230 -13.33 3.64 3.46
N HIS A 231 -13.51 3.81 4.77
CA HIS A 231 -13.76 2.73 5.71
C HIS A 231 -15.03 3.00 6.50
N GLU A 232 -15.82 1.95 6.71
CA GLU A 232 -16.99 1.97 7.58
C GLU A 232 -16.65 1.20 8.86
N TYR A 233 -16.87 1.85 10.01
CA TYR A 233 -16.75 1.28 11.33
C TYR A 233 -18.14 1.11 11.91
N LYS A 234 -18.53 -0.14 12.18
CA LYS A 234 -19.79 -0.43 12.86
C LYS A 234 -19.57 -0.26 14.35
N VAL A 235 -20.12 0.79 14.93
CA VAL A 235 -20.14 0.98 16.37
C VAL A 235 -21.29 0.13 16.89
N HIS A 236 -20.95 -0.97 17.56
CA HIS A 236 -21.93 -1.80 18.25
C HIS A 236 -22.08 -1.22 19.65
N ASP A 237 -23.02 -0.28 19.79
CA ASP A 237 -23.55 0.12 21.08
C ASP A 237 -24.83 -0.71 21.32
N ASP A 238 -25.04 -1.15 22.56
CA ASP A 238 -25.94 -2.27 22.91
C ASP A 238 -27.43 -2.04 22.55
N GLU A 239 -27.81 -0.84 22.08
CA GLU A 239 -29.18 -0.51 21.62
C GLU A 239 -29.28 0.19 20.24
N LEU A 240 -28.17 0.68 19.65
CA LEU A 240 -28.20 1.43 18.38
C LEU A 240 -27.07 0.99 17.43
N HIS A 241 -27.45 0.47 16.27
CA HIS A 241 -26.51 0.11 15.21
C HIS A 241 -26.16 1.35 14.39
N THR A 242 -25.18 2.13 14.85
CA THR A 242 -24.68 3.30 14.10
C THR A 242 -23.35 2.95 13.42
N SER A 243 -23.32 3.15 12.10
CA SER A 243 -22.09 3.05 11.31
C SER A 243 -21.46 4.42 11.15
N GLU A 244 -20.14 4.50 11.36
CA GLU A 244 -19.33 5.69 11.13
C GLU A 244 -18.41 5.51 9.92
N TRP A 245 -18.26 6.56 9.14
CA TRP A 245 -17.43 6.61 7.95
C TRP A 245 -16.18 7.45 8.19
N ARG A 246 -15.04 6.93 7.73
CA ARG A 246 -13.75 7.61 7.76
C ARG A 246 -13.03 7.48 6.42
N VAL A 247 -12.10 8.40 6.17
CA VAL A 247 -11.23 8.35 5.00
C VAL A 247 -10.27 7.17 5.11
N GLY A 248 -10.15 6.40 4.05
CA GLY A 248 -9.22 5.28 3.93
C GLY A 248 -7.81 5.74 3.51
N PRO A 249 -6.80 4.87 3.63
CA PRO A 249 -5.41 5.19 3.34
C PRO A 249 -5.16 5.79 1.96
N ARG A 250 -5.88 5.32 0.92
CA ARG A 250 -5.72 5.84 -0.44
C ARG A 250 -6.22 7.29 -0.54
N GLY A 251 -7.36 7.57 0.08
CA GLY A 251 -7.92 8.94 0.14
C GLY A 251 -7.00 9.92 0.85
N LEU A 252 -6.32 9.50 1.91
CA LEU A 252 -5.37 10.34 2.66
C LEU A 252 -4.11 10.70 1.84
N VAL A 253 -3.67 9.83 0.94
CA VAL A 253 -2.46 10.04 0.13
C VAL A 253 -2.73 10.81 -1.17
N GLU A 254 -3.88 10.56 -1.79
CA GLU A 254 -4.28 11.24 -3.02
C GLU A 254 -4.87 12.63 -2.78
N ILE A 255 -5.65 12.79 -1.70
CA ILE A 255 -6.31 14.05 -1.35
C ILE A 255 -5.74 14.52 -0.01
N ASP A 256 -4.69 15.33 -0.09
CA ASP A 256 -4.11 15.99 1.07
C ASP A 256 -4.91 17.25 1.46
N SER A 257 -4.58 17.80 2.63
CA SER A 257 -5.22 19.02 3.15
C SER A 257 -5.08 20.21 2.19
N GLU A 258 -3.98 20.27 1.44
CA GLU A 258 -3.75 21.32 0.45
C GLU A 258 -4.68 21.16 -0.77
N ALA A 259 -4.84 19.94 -1.28
CA ALA A 259 -5.78 19.63 -2.37
C ALA A 259 -7.22 19.96 -1.96
N ILE A 260 -7.62 19.67 -0.71
CA ILE A 260 -8.94 20.03 -0.19
C ILE A 260 -9.12 21.56 -0.19
N ALA A 261 -8.12 22.31 0.30
CA ALA A 261 -8.18 23.77 0.31
C ALA A 261 -8.34 24.32 -1.11
N LYS A 262 -7.48 23.89 -2.05
CA LYS A 262 -7.54 24.30 -3.45
C LYS A 262 -8.88 23.97 -4.10
N PHE A 263 -9.41 22.78 -3.84
CA PHE A 263 -10.71 22.35 -4.36
C PHE A 263 -11.85 23.24 -3.86
N ILE A 264 -11.85 23.62 -2.59
CA ILE A 264 -12.86 24.51 -2.02
C ILE A 264 -12.72 25.93 -2.58
N HIS A 265 -11.50 26.44 -2.72
CA HIS A 265 -11.25 27.73 -3.37
C HIS A 265 -11.71 27.73 -4.83
N GLU A 266 -11.53 26.65 -5.56
CA GLU A 266 -12.01 26.52 -6.94
C GLU A 266 -13.54 26.53 -7.03
N ILE A 267 -14.22 25.82 -6.11
CA ILE A 267 -15.70 25.72 -6.11
C ILE A 267 -16.35 27.05 -5.73
N TYR A 268 -15.84 27.70 -4.68
CA TYR A 268 -16.43 28.95 -4.19
C TYR A 268 -15.89 30.19 -4.92
N GLY A 269 -14.73 30.10 -5.58
CA GLY A 269 -14.07 31.22 -6.24
C GLY A 269 -13.93 32.42 -5.31
N ASP A 270 -14.19 33.61 -5.84
CA ASP A 270 -14.16 34.88 -5.10
C ASP A 270 -15.28 35.04 -4.06
N SER A 271 -16.23 34.10 -3.99
CA SER A 271 -17.37 34.16 -3.06
C SER A 271 -17.10 33.52 -1.70
N ILE A 272 -15.87 33.10 -1.42
CA ILE A 272 -15.54 32.50 -0.14
C ILE A 272 -15.60 33.57 0.96
N SER A 273 -16.51 33.38 1.91
CA SER A 273 -16.57 34.26 3.09
C SER A 273 -15.36 34.01 3.99
N ASP A 274 -14.78 35.07 4.56
CA ASP A 274 -13.73 34.99 5.59
C ASP A 274 -14.06 34.01 6.73
N GLN A 275 -15.34 33.83 7.04
CA GLN A 275 -15.78 32.86 8.05
C GLN A 275 -15.58 31.41 7.61
N VAL A 276 -15.84 31.12 6.33
CA VAL A 276 -15.64 29.81 5.72
C VAL A 276 -14.15 29.50 5.65
N GLU A 277 -13.33 30.48 5.26
CA GLU A 277 -11.88 30.32 5.19
C GLU A 277 -11.27 30.07 6.58
N LYS A 278 -11.67 30.83 7.60
CA LYS A 278 -11.23 30.60 8.99
C LYS A 278 -11.65 29.21 9.52
N ARG A 279 -12.84 28.73 9.14
CA ARG A 279 -13.30 27.38 9.51
C ARG A 279 -12.52 26.31 8.77
N LEU A 280 -12.27 26.51 7.48
CA LEU A 280 -11.46 25.63 6.65
C LEU A 280 -10.06 25.47 7.24
N GLN A 281 -9.37 26.57 7.54
CA GLN A 281 -8.04 26.53 8.15
C GLN A 281 -8.05 25.78 9.49
N ARG A 282 -9.06 25.98 10.34
CA ARG A 282 -9.19 25.25 11.62
C ARG A 282 -9.40 23.75 11.42
N SER A 283 -10.33 23.37 10.54
CA SER A 283 -10.62 21.95 10.26
C SER A 283 -9.41 21.26 9.62
N LEU A 284 -8.72 21.93 8.70
CA LEU A 284 -7.51 21.38 8.06
C LEU A 284 -6.35 21.25 9.06
N ALA A 285 -6.13 22.24 9.93
CA ALA A 285 -5.12 22.15 10.99
C ALA A 285 -5.37 20.96 11.91
N LEU A 286 -6.63 20.75 12.33
CA LEU A 286 -7.01 19.59 13.14
C LEU A 286 -6.80 18.27 12.39
N SER A 287 -7.16 18.22 11.11
CA SER A 287 -6.96 17.03 10.28
C SER A 287 -5.47 16.70 10.06
N SER A 288 -4.61 17.72 9.92
CA SER A 288 -3.16 17.54 9.78
C SER A 288 -2.52 17.01 11.07
N ALA A 289 -3.05 17.40 12.24
CA ALA A 289 -2.63 16.82 13.51
C ALA A 289 -2.98 15.33 13.58
N ILE A 290 -4.18 14.93 13.14
CA ILE A 290 -4.59 13.53 13.06
C ILE A 290 -3.69 12.75 12.09
N ASP A 291 -3.36 13.33 10.93
CA ASP A 291 -2.47 12.71 9.96
C ASP A 291 -1.06 12.50 10.52
N SER A 292 -0.53 13.46 11.29
CA SER A 292 0.80 13.32 11.92
C SER A 292 0.89 12.18 12.94
N GLU A 293 -0.23 11.80 13.58
CA GLU A 293 -0.30 10.62 14.44
C GLU A 293 -0.42 9.31 13.64
N THR A 294 -0.80 9.40 12.37
CA THR A 294 -1.22 8.26 11.54
C THR A 294 -0.23 7.93 10.42
N LEU A 295 0.45 8.94 9.88
CA LEU A 295 1.46 8.85 8.84
C LEU A 295 2.85 8.70 9.49
N PRO A 296 3.70 7.76 9.04
CA PRO A 296 5.11 7.83 9.40
C PRO A 296 5.69 9.14 8.87
N GLY A 297 6.40 9.89 9.73
CA GLY A 297 7.04 11.14 9.35
C GLY A 297 8.01 10.97 8.18
N PRO A 298 8.30 12.04 7.44
CA PRO A 298 9.20 11.98 6.29
C PRO A 298 10.56 11.42 6.73
N VAL A 299 11.08 10.45 5.97
CA VAL A 299 12.46 10.00 6.08
C VAL A 299 13.35 11.14 5.59
N ASN A 300 13.84 11.96 6.51
CA ASN A 300 14.85 12.97 6.24
C ASN A 300 16.20 12.28 5.97
N ASP A 301 16.36 11.73 4.76
CA ASP A 301 17.69 11.45 4.19
C ASP A 301 18.19 12.71 3.46
N ALA A 302 18.47 13.74 4.25
CA ALA A 302 19.23 14.90 3.79
C ALA A 302 20.26 15.25 4.87
N LYS A 303 21.38 14.51 4.85
CA LYS A 303 22.63 14.99 5.45
C LYS A 303 22.95 16.33 4.78
N GLN A 304 22.81 17.42 5.52
CA GLN A 304 23.34 18.72 5.12
C GLN A 304 24.85 18.57 4.88
N PRO A 305 25.42 19.13 3.81
CA PRO A 305 26.86 19.19 3.65
C PRO A 305 27.41 20.20 4.68
N GLU A 306 28.31 19.73 5.55
CA GLU A 306 29.13 20.57 6.40
C GLU A 306 29.92 21.55 5.53
N THR A 307 29.62 22.84 5.65
CA THR A 307 30.45 23.90 5.09
C THR A 307 31.75 23.96 5.88
N MET A 308 32.83 23.41 5.30
CA MET A 308 34.19 23.67 5.79
C MET A 308 34.51 25.16 5.62
N ASN A 309 34.58 25.86 6.74
CA ASN A 309 35.22 27.17 6.84
C ASN A 309 36.74 26.97 6.70
N THR A 310 37.31 27.43 5.59
CA THR A 310 38.74 27.73 5.48
C THR A 310 38.96 29.16 5.95
N ASN A 311 39.71 29.29 7.05
CA ASN A 311 40.43 30.51 7.41
C ASN A 311 41.88 30.36 6.93
#